data_AF-A0A6B2EXH2-F1
#
_entry.id   AF-A0A6B2EXH2-F1
#
_cell.length_a   1.000
_cell.length_b   1.000
_cell.length_c   1.000
_cell.angle_alpha   90.00
_cell.angle_beta   90.00
_cell.angle_gamma   90.00
#
_symmetry.space_group_name_H-M   'P 1'
#
loop_
_entity.id
_entity.type
_entity.pdbx_description
1 polymer ?
#
loop_
_entity_poly.entity_id
_entity_poly.type
_entity_poly.pdbx_seq_one_letter_code
_entity_poly.pdbx_strand_id
1 'polypeptide(L)'
;MTNDDRNGVSAEPEKIDPEEQLPDQPDPELPDLTRLYKRRCRDGDVMQRCKHMLIAGYSPGRVALLLRLPLEKVQALYENSYNPRCRRFAKTNAYTNSRLALTSFNEGADIVDIAAALGLSLYWVVTSLRQNGVTDAAMAPKMPPYDDPLYVEYRRVCERKAASKSRPIRINPVRRPSRQAGQTATA
;
A
#
# COMPACT_ATOMS: atom_id res chain seq x y z
N MET A 1 -37.93 54.80 17.77
CA MET A 1 -37.42 54.99 19.13
C MET A 1 -37.75 53.68 19.84
N THR A 2 -36.85 52.75 20.15
CA THR A 2 -35.51 52.92 20.74
C THR A 2 -34.73 51.59 20.58
N ASN A 3 -33.50 51.73 20.08
CA ASN A 3 -32.23 50.99 20.24
C ASN A 3 -32.11 49.44 20.21
N ASP A 4 -31.24 49.01 19.28
CA ASP A 4 -30.45 47.78 19.20
C ASP A 4 -29.27 47.93 20.18
N ASP A 5 -29.23 47.13 21.26
CA ASP A 5 -28.09 47.04 22.17
C ASP A 5 -27.63 45.58 22.28
N ARG A 6 -26.95 45.12 21.23
CA ARG A 6 -25.97 44.04 21.32
C ARG A 6 -24.82 44.51 22.22
N ASN A 7 -24.97 44.33 23.53
CA ASN A 7 -23.85 44.52 24.45
C ASN A 7 -23.05 43.21 24.60
N GLY A 8 -21.78 43.28 24.21
CA GLY A 8 -20.84 42.18 24.20
C GLY A 8 -20.55 41.65 25.60
N VAL A 9 -20.49 40.33 25.73
CA VAL A 9 -19.84 39.68 26.86
C VAL A 9 -18.34 39.87 26.69
N SER A 10 -17.84 40.99 27.19
CA SER A 10 -16.42 41.13 27.54
C SER A 10 -16.16 40.21 28.72
N ALA A 11 -15.66 39.00 28.45
CA ALA A 11 -15.01 38.20 29.46
C ALA A 11 -13.70 38.93 29.83
N GLU A 12 -13.68 39.58 30.99
CA GLU A 12 -12.43 40.04 31.58
C GLU A 12 -11.52 38.82 31.81
N PRO A 13 -10.22 38.89 31.49
CA PRO A 13 -9.31 37.81 31.81
C PRO A 13 -9.15 37.75 33.33
N GLU A 14 -9.56 36.64 33.93
CA GLU A 14 -9.21 36.32 35.32
C GLU A 14 -7.70 36.47 35.47
N LYS A 15 -7.30 37.34 36.41
CA LYS A 15 -5.92 37.53 36.80
C LYS A 15 -5.44 36.23 37.42
N ILE A 16 -4.59 35.50 36.71
CA ILE A 16 -3.87 34.34 37.22
C ILE A 16 -2.79 34.90 38.15
N ASP A 17 -2.95 34.66 39.46
CA ASP A 17 -1.91 34.95 40.45
C ASP A 17 -0.65 34.11 40.14
N PRO A 18 0.56 34.70 40.24
CA PRO A 18 1.79 33.98 39.93
C PRO A 18 2.26 33.14 41.12
N GLU A 19 2.63 31.90 40.81
CA GLU A 19 3.46 31.01 41.65
C GLU A 19 2.81 30.39 42.90
N GLU A 20 1.84 29.51 42.71
CA GLU A 20 1.86 28.25 43.48
C GLU A 20 2.80 27.28 42.77
N GLN A 21 4.08 27.32 43.15
CA GLN A 21 5.02 26.24 42.83
C GLN A 21 4.50 24.97 43.49
N LEU A 22 3.84 24.10 42.71
CA LEU A 22 3.68 22.70 43.09
C LEU A 22 5.07 22.16 43.44
N PRO A 23 5.24 21.46 44.57
CA PRO A 23 6.53 20.86 44.90
C PRO A 23 6.98 19.97 43.74
N ASP A 24 8.25 20.13 43.32
CA ASP A 24 8.94 19.24 42.38
C ASP A 24 8.88 17.80 42.92
N GLN A 25 7.79 17.10 42.62
CA GLN A 25 7.73 15.66 42.77
C GLN A 25 8.75 15.11 41.77
N PRO A 26 9.64 14.19 42.19
CA PRO A 26 10.52 13.52 41.24
C PRO A 26 9.64 12.91 40.16
N ASP A 27 9.91 13.26 38.89
CA ASP A 27 9.22 12.67 37.74
C ASP A 27 9.17 11.16 37.97
N PRO A 28 7.97 10.54 38.07
CA PRO A 28 7.90 9.12 38.31
C PRO A 28 8.64 8.43 37.17
N GLU A 29 9.70 7.68 37.49
CA GLU A 29 10.47 6.92 36.51
C GLU A 29 9.48 6.09 35.69
N LEU A 30 9.32 6.47 34.42
CA LEU A 30 8.42 5.78 33.52
C LEU A 30 8.88 4.32 33.44
N PRO A 31 7.96 3.34 33.51
CA PRO A 31 8.32 1.94 33.50
C PRO A 31 9.10 1.59 32.24
N ASP A 32 10.17 0.79 32.35
CA ASP A 32 10.91 0.31 31.18
C ASP A 32 10.02 -0.57 30.28
N LEU A 33 9.57 0.01 29.17
CA LEU A 33 8.72 -0.65 28.18
C LEU A 33 9.49 -1.52 27.18
N THR A 34 10.82 -1.61 27.28
CA THR A 34 11.67 -2.30 26.29
C THR A 34 11.24 -3.76 26.09
N ARG A 35 10.93 -4.48 27.18
CA ARG A 35 10.48 -5.88 27.10
C ARG A 35 9.11 -6.02 26.44
N LEU A 36 8.18 -5.10 26.74
CA LEU A 36 6.86 -5.06 26.12
C LEU A 36 7.00 -4.83 24.61
N TYR A 37 7.78 -3.82 24.22
CA TYR A 37 8.01 -3.47 22.82
C TYR A 37 8.68 -4.61 22.06
N LYS A 38 9.69 -5.27 22.62
CA LYS A 38 10.33 -6.44 22.00
C LYS A 38 9.35 -7.58 21.76
N ARG A 39 8.43 -7.85 22.71
CA ARG A 39 7.39 -8.88 22.55
C ARG A 39 6.37 -8.49 21.47
N ARG A 40 5.78 -7.30 21.56
CA ARG A 40 4.81 -6.79 20.56
C ARG A 40 5.39 -6.74 19.15
N CYS A 41 6.67 -6.40 19.02
CA CYS A 41 7.38 -6.35 17.75
C CYS A 41 7.57 -7.70 17.06
N ARG A 42 7.49 -8.80 17.80
CA ARG A 42 7.62 -10.18 17.29
C ARG A 42 6.27 -10.83 17.00
N ASP A 43 5.20 -10.24 17.52
CA ASP A 43 3.83 -10.69 17.29
C ASP A 43 3.42 -10.37 15.84
N GLY A 44 3.17 -11.43 15.07
CA GLY A 44 2.81 -11.35 13.66
C GLY A 44 1.52 -10.59 13.42
N ASP A 45 0.51 -10.80 14.26
CA ASP A 45 -0.82 -10.21 14.11
C ASP A 45 -0.78 -8.71 14.42
N VAL A 46 -0.06 -8.33 15.47
CA VAL A 46 0.16 -6.91 15.83
C VAL A 46 0.90 -6.18 14.70
N MET A 47 1.98 -6.79 14.18
CA MET A 47 2.75 -6.19 13.09
C MET A 47 1.96 -6.14 11.78
N GLN A 48 1.12 -7.15 11.51
CA GLN A 48 0.22 -7.16 10.37
C GLN A 48 -0.80 -6.03 10.49
N ARG A 49 -1.45 -5.88 11.65
CA ARG A 49 -2.38 -4.78 11.91
C ARG A 49 -1.73 -3.40 11.77
N CYS A 50 -0.50 -3.24 12.29
CA CYS A 50 0.30 -2.02 12.11
C CYS A 50 0.45 -1.64 10.64
N LYS A 51 0.88 -2.58 9.80
CA LYS A 51 1.03 -2.38 8.36
C LYS A 51 -0.28 -1.98 7.68
N HIS A 52 -1.40 -2.63 8.02
CA HIS A 52 -2.71 -2.29 7.47
C HIS A 52 -3.11 -0.87 7.88
N MET A 53 -2.95 -0.48 9.14
CA MET A 53 -3.30 0.88 9.59
C MET A 53 -2.47 1.95 8.88
N LEU A 54 -1.17 1.71 8.66
CA LEU A 54 -0.33 2.65 7.92
C LEU A 54 -0.79 2.80 6.46
N ILE A 55 -1.11 1.69 5.77
CA ILE A 55 -1.68 1.73 4.40
C ILE A 55 -3.03 2.45 4.38
N ALA A 56 -3.84 2.29 5.43
CA ALA A 56 -5.13 2.96 5.58
C ALA A 56 -5.02 4.47 5.87
N GLY A 57 -3.81 5.01 6.03
CA GLY A 57 -3.57 6.45 6.20
C GLY A 57 -3.45 6.93 7.64
N TYR A 58 -3.36 6.02 8.62
CA TYR A 58 -3.13 6.41 10.01
C TYR A 58 -1.70 6.95 10.19
N SER A 59 -1.54 8.01 10.99
CA SER A 59 -0.23 8.56 11.30
C SER A 59 0.62 7.58 12.14
N PRO A 60 1.95 7.53 11.95
CA PRO A 60 2.83 6.64 12.71
C PRO A 60 2.69 6.78 14.23
N GLY A 61 2.53 8.01 14.73
CA GLY A 61 2.30 8.27 16.15
C GLY A 61 1.02 7.64 16.68
N ARG A 62 -0.09 7.77 15.94
CA ARG A 62 -1.37 7.15 16.32
C ARG A 62 -1.29 5.62 16.31
N VAL A 63 -0.63 5.03 15.31
CA VAL A 63 -0.45 3.57 15.22
C VAL A 63 0.43 3.04 16.35
N ALA A 64 1.53 3.75 16.67
CA ALA A 64 2.43 3.38 17.76
C ALA A 64 1.70 3.31 19.12
N LEU A 65 0.86 4.32 19.40
CA LEU A 65 0.06 4.35 20.63
C LEU A 65 -0.99 3.24 20.68
N LEU A 66 -1.80 3.08 19.63
CA LEU A 66 -2.89 2.11 19.59
C LEU A 66 -2.40 0.66 19.70
N LEU A 67 -1.26 0.35 19.08
CA LEU A 67 -0.70 -1.01 19.07
C LEU A 67 0.37 -1.22 20.13
N ARG A 68 0.67 -0.19 20.94
CA ARG A 68 1.75 -0.17 21.93
C ARG A 68 3.08 -0.65 21.33
N LEU A 69 3.43 -0.06 20.19
CA LEU A 69 4.68 -0.31 19.47
C LEU A 69 5.64 0.87 19.66
N PRO A 70 6.97 0.62 19.57
CA PRO A 70 7.95 1.69 19.61
C PRO A 70 7.81 2.58 18.37
N LEU A 71 7.77 3.90 18.58
CA LEU A 71 7.50 4.89 17.53
C LEU A 71 8.49 4.81 16.37
N GLU A 72 9.78 4.72 16.68
CA GLU A 72 10.87 4.67 15.70
C GLU A 72 10.68 3.54 14.68
N LYS A 73 10.24 2.36 15.15
CA LYS A 73 10.00 1.21 14.28
C LYS A 73 8.80 1.43 13.36
N VAL A 74 7.74 2.07 13.85
CA VAL A 74 6.55 2.38 13.07
C VAL A 74 6.84 3.45 12.02
N GLN A 75 7.63 4.47 12.38
CA GLN A 75 8.13 5.49 11.44
C GLN A 75 8.98 4.87 10.33
N ALA A 76 9.95 4.03 10.69
CA ALA A 76 10.78 3.32 9.72
C ALA A 76 9.94 2.45 8.76
N LEU A 77 8.87 1.81 9.23
CA LEU A 77 7.94 1.06 8.37
C LEU A 77 7.16 1.97 7.43
N TYR A 78 6.70 3.11 7.93
CA TYR A 78 5.94 4.09 7.16
C TYR A 78 6.79 4.67 6.03
N GLU A 79 7.99 5.14 6.33
CA GLU A 79 8.89 5.77 5.36
C GLU A 79 9.37 4.80 4.28
N ASN A 80 9.72 3.56 4.67
CA ASN A 80 10.35 2.63 3.75
C ASN A 80 9.38 1.81 2.88
N SER A 81 8.17 1.49 3.34
CA SER A 81 7.38 0.42 2.68
C SER A 81 5.86 0.47 2.84
N TYR A 82 5.33 1.18 3.83
CA TYR A 82 3.90 1.12 4.19
C TYR A 82 3.21 2.49 4.18
N ASN A 83 3.79 3.47 3.49
CA ASN A 83 3.18 4.79 3.26
C ASN A 83 1.91 4.67 2.40
N PRO A 84 0.78 5.30 2.79
CA PRO A 84 -0.46 5.32 2.00
C PRO A 84 -0.29 5.98 0.61
N ARG A 85 0.69 6.89 0.45
CA ARG A 85 1.02 7.52 -0.85
C ARG A 85 1.54 6.49 -1.84
N CYS A 86 2.38 5.56 -1.36
CA CYS A 86 3.07 4.58 -2.19
C CYS A 86 2.34 3.24 -2.25
N ARG A 87 1.53 2.90 -1.23
CA ARG A 87 0.88 1.61 -1.09
C ARG A 87 -0.60 1.81 -0.81
N ARG A 88 -1.45 1.22 -1.65
CA ARG A 88 -2.91 1.21 -1.49
C ARG A 88 -3.38 -0.22 -1.25
N PHE A 89 -4.53 -0.38 -0.60
CA PHE A 89 -5.19 -1.67 -0.59
C PHE A 89 -5.63 -2.02 -2.01
N ALA A 90 -5.15 -3.15 -2.53
CA ALA A 90 -5.79 -3.77 -3.67
C ALA A 90 -7.15 -4.28 -3.19
N LYS A 91 -8.25 -3.73 -3.71
CA LYS A 91 -9.62 -4.18 -3.36
C LYS A 91 -9.79 -5.68 -3.66
N THR A 92 -9.11 -6.16 -4.70
CA THR A 92 -9.18 -7.55 -5.21
C THR A 92 -7.79 -8.01 -5.65
N ASN A 93 -7.51 -9.30 -5.44
CA ASN A 93 -6.26 -9.92 -5.90
C ASN A 93 -6.26 -10.02 -7.45
N ALA A 94 -5.07 -10.04 -8.06
CA ALA A 94 -4.89 -10.32 -9.49
C ALA A 94 -5.61 -11.60 -9.94
N TYR A 95 -5.60 -12.67 -9.14
CA TYR A 95 -6.31 -13.92 -9.46
C TYR A 95 -7.82 -13.70 -9.60
N THR A 96 -8.43 -13.01 -8.62
CA THR A 96 -9.87 -12.72 -8.64
C THR A 96 -10.24 -11.80 -9.80
N ASN A 97 -9.41 -10.80 -10.10
CA ASN A 97 -9.64 -9.91 -11.24
C ASN A 97 -9.54 -10.65 -12.57
N SER A 98 -8.59 -11.57 -12.70
CA SER A 98 -8.41 -12.38 -13.91
C SER A 98 -9.62 -13.27 -14.16
N ARG A 99 -10.15 -13.89 -13.10
CA ARG A 99 -11.33 -14.75 -13.19
C ARG A 99 -12.60 -13.95 -13.52
N LEU A 100 -12.80 -12.81 -12.88
CA LEU A 100 -13.91 -11.91 -13.18
C LEU A 100 -13.84 -11.41 -14.64
N ALA A 101 -12.68 -10.98 -15.10
CA ALA A 101 -12.50 -10.55 -16.49
C ALA A 101 -12.88 -11.65 -17.50
N LEU A 102 -12.43 -12.89 -17.25
CA LEU A 102 -12.76 -14.03 -18.11
C LEU A 102 -14.25 -14.36 -18.09
N THR A 103 -14.87 -14.38 -16.90
CA THR A 103 -16.31 -14.64 -16.76
C THR A 103 -17.12 -13.58 -17.49
N SER A 104 -16.86 -12.29 -17.27
CA SER A 104 -17.57 -11.21 -17.96
C SER A 104 -17.37 -11.22 -19.47
N PHE A 105 -16.18 -11.60 -19.95
CA PHE A 105 -15.93 -11.77 -21.38
C PHE A 105 -16.80 -12.89 -21.98
N ASN A 106 -16.88 -14.04 -21.30
CA ASN A 106 -17.70 -15.18 -21.72
C ASN A 106 -19.20 -14.89 -21.65
N GLU A 107 -19.64 -14.04 -20.71
CA GLU A 107 -21.01 -13.52 -20.64
C GLU A 107 -21.32 -12.53 -21.77
N GLY A 108 -20.30 -12.07 -22.49
CA GLY A 108 -20.46 -11.22 -23.64
C GLY A 108 -20.33 -9.73 -23.35
N ALA A 109 -19.72 -9.31 -22.24
CA ALA A 109 -19.40 -7.91 -22.00
C ALA A 109 -18.32 -7.39 -22.97
N ASP A 110 -18.38 -6.10 -23.29
CA ASP A 110 -17.33 -5.43 -24.06
C ASP A 110 -16.07 -5.22 -23.20
N ILE A 111 -14.89 -5.23 -23.83
CA ILE A 111 -13.62 -5.17 -23.09
C ILE A 111 -13.46 -3.83 -22.34
N VAL A 112 -14.07 -2.77 -22.87
CA VAL A 112 -14.13 -1.44 -22.24
C VAL A 112 -14.87 -1.50 -20.92
N ASP A 113 -16.04 -2.14 -20.90
CA ASP A 113 -16.87 -2.25 -19.70
C ASP A 113 -16.19 -3.10 -18.63
N ILE A 114 -15.52 -4.19 -19.03
CA ILE A 114 -14.72 -5.02 -18.14
C ILE A 114 -13.59 -4.20 -17.50
N ALA A 115 -12.88 -3.39 -18.29
CA ALA A 115 -11.80 -2.53 -17.80
C ALA A 115 -12.31 -1.48 -16.80
N ALA A 116 -13.44 -0.85 -17.12
CA ALA A 116 -14.09 0.13 -16.24
C ALA A 116 -14.57 -0.50 -14.92
N ALA A 117 -15.26 -1.65 -14.99
CA ALA A 117 -15.79 -2.35 -13.82
C ALA A 117 -14.69 -2.81 -12.84
N LEU A 118 -13.56 -3.28 -13.38
CA LEU A 118 -12.41 -3.69 -12.56
C LEU A 118 -11.53 -2.51 -12.11
N GLY A 119 -11.68 -1.33 -12.72
CA GLY A 119 -10.80 -0.19 -12.49
C GLY A 119 -9.36 -0.44 -12.95
N LEU A 120 -9.20 -1.20 -14.03
CA LEU A 120 -7.90 -1.61 -14.57
C LEU A 120 -7.72 -1.09 -16.00
N SER A 121 -6.48 -0.91 -16.44
CA SER A 121 -6.19 -0.47 -17.81
C SER A 121 -6.62 -1.51 -18.85
N LEU A 122 -7.01 -1.05 -20.04
CA LEU A 122 -7.34 -1.92 -21.18
C LEU A 122 -6.22 -2.94 -21.49
N TYR A 123 -4.96 -2.50 -21.43
CA TYR A 123 -3.79 -3.38 -21.60
C TYR A 123 -3.77 -4.57 -20.63
N TRP A 124 -4.12 -4.32 -19.36
CA TRP A 124 -4.15 -5.36 -18.35
C TRP A 124 -5.21 -6.40 -18.66
N VAL A 125 -6.44 -5.96 -19.00
CA VAL A 125 -7.56 -6.86 -19.30
C VAL A 125 -7.22 -7.74 -20.50
N VAL A 126 -6.74 -7.14 -21.60
CA VAL A 126 -6.35 -7.88 -22.81
C VAL A 126 -5.23 -8.89 -22.53
N THR A 127 -4.21 -8.47 -21.77
CA THR A 127 -3.11 -9.37 -21.39
C THR A 127 -3.60 -10.52 -20.51
N SER A 128 -4.50 -10.23 -19.56
CA SER A 128 -5.11 -11.23 -18.70
C SER A 128 -5.93 -12.24 -19.52
N LEU A 129 -6.79 -11.76 -20.43
CA LEU A 129 -7.61 -12.64 -21.29
C LEU A 129 -6.73 -13.56 -22.16
N ARG A 130 -5.63 -13.04 -22.74
CA ARG A 130 -4.64 -13.86 -23.47
C ARG A 130 -4.00 -14.92 -22.59
N GLN A 131 -3.60 -14.57 -21.37
CA GLN A 131 -3.04 -15.53 -20.41
C GLN A 131 -4.03 -16.63 -20.04
N ASN A 132 -5.34 -16.36 -20.12
CA ASN A 132 -6.41 -17.32 -19.91
C ASN A 132 -6.87 -18.02 -21.20
N GLY A 133 -6.14 -17.88 -22.32
CA GLY A 133 -6.37 -18.62 -23.55
C GLY A 133 -7.38 -17.98 -24.53
N VAL A 134 -7.86 -16.76 -24.27
CA VAL A 134 -8.71 -16.04 -25.22
C VAL A 134 -7.86 -15.55 -26.40
N THR A 135 -8.29 -15.87 -27.62
CA THR A 135 -7.56 -15.51 -28.84
C THR A 135 -7.82 -14.06 -29.26
N ASP A 136 -6.87 -13.46 -29.97
CA ASP A 136 -7.03 -12.10 -30.49
C ASP A 136 -8.22 -11.96 -31.44
N ALA A 137 -8.53 -13.00 -32.21
CA ALA A 137 -9.71 -13.03 -33.08
C ALA A 137 -11.03 -12.98 -32.30
N ALA A 138 -11.10 -13.65 -31.14
CA ALA A 138 -12.27 -13.62 -30.28
C ALA A 138 -12.44 -12.25 -29.57
N MET A 139 -11.33 -11.58 -29.25
CA MET A 139 -11.36 -10.25 -28.63
C MET A 139 -11.62 -9.12 -29.61
N ALA A 140 -11.17 -9.24 -30.86
CA ALA A 140 -11.29 -8.21 -31.90
C ALA A 140 -12.70 -7.57 -32.03
N PRO A 141 -13.82 -8.33 -32.06
CA PRO A 141 -15.15 -7.73 -32.18
C PRO A 141 -15.59 -6.94 -30.93
N LYS A 142 -14.93 -7.12 -29.79
CA LYS A 142 -15.26 -6.53 -28.48
C LYS A 142 -14.29 -5.41 -28.09
N MET A 143 -13.35 -5.10 -28.97
CA MET A 143 -12.40 -4.01 -28.78
C MET A 143 -13.05 -2.67 -29.05
N PRO A 144 -12.67 -1.62 -28.30
CA PRO A 144 -13.08 -0.26 -28.63
C PRO A 144 -12.61 0.16 -30.04
N PRO A 145 -13.29 1.15 -30.64
CA PRO A 145 -12.89 1.74 -31.91
C PRO A 145 -11.43 2.22 -31.93
N TYR A 146 -10.83 2.27 -33.12
CA TYR A 146 -9.41 2.60 -33.29
C TYR A 146 -9.02 3.99 -32.76
N ASP A 147 -9.94 4.96 -32.91
CA ASP A 147 -9.76 6.35 -32.49
C ASP A 147 -10.22 6.61 -31.06
N ASP A 148 -10.72 5.58 -30.35
CA ASP A 148 -11.09 5.71 -28.95
C ASP A 148 -9.85 6.04 -28.09
N PRO A 149 -9.92 7.03 -27.17
CA PRO A 149 -8.82 7.41 -26.30
C PRO A 149 -8.20 6.22 -25.53
N LEU A 150 -9.01 5.27 -25.05
CA LEU A 150 -8.53 4.08 -24.35
C LEU A 150 -7.74 3.16 -25.26
N TYR A 151 -8.15 3.03 -26.52
CA TYR A 151 -7.46 2.20 -27.50
C TYR A 151 -6.14 2.85 -27.96
N VAL A 152 -6.10 4.17 -28.09
CA VAL A 152 -4.86 4.93 -28.35
C VAL A 152 -3.85 4.71 -27.23
N GLU A 153 -4.26 4.81 -25.96
CA GLU A 153 -3.39 4.53 -24.82
C GLU A 153 -2.91 3.07 -24.81
N TYR A 154 -3.81 2.12 -25.07
CA TYR A 154 -3.47 0.71 -25.18
C TYR A 154 -2.36 0.47 -26.22
N ARG A 155 -2.48 1.07 -27.41
CA ARG A 155 -1.45 0.95 -28.47
C ARG A 155 -0.10 1.51 -28.02
N ARG A 156 -0.07 2.69 -27.42
CA ARG A 156 1.16 3.29 -26.85
C ARG A 156 1.81 2.40 -25.79
N VAL A 157 0.99 1.74 -24.96
CA VAL A 157 1.48 0.79 -23.96
C VAL A 157 2.09 -0.44 -24.64
N CYS A 158 1.43 -0.99 -25.65
CA CYS A 158 1.91 -2.13 -26.44
C CYS A 158 3.26 -1.82 -27.12
N GLU A 159 3.39 -0.68 -27.79
CA GLU A 159 4.64 -0.24 -28.44
C GLU A 159 5.79 -0.13 -27.43
N ARG A 160 5.55 0.55 -26.31
CA ARG A 160 6.53 0.68 -25.22
C ARG A 160 6.94 -0.66 -24.63
N LYS A 161 5.99 -1.58 -24.44
CA LYS A 161 6.25 -2.93 -23.91
C LYS A 161 7.02 -3.80 -24.91
N ALA A 162 6.73 -3.68 -26.20
CA ALA A 162 7.47 -4.35 -27.26
C ALA A 162 8.92 -3.86 -27.36
N ALA A 163 9.16 -2.55 -27.16
CA ALA A 163 10.50 -1.98 -27.14
C ALA A 163 11.33 -2.36 -25.88
N SER A 164 10.65 -2.65 -24.77
CA SER A 164 11.30 -2.97 -23.49
C SER A 164 11.83 -4.41 -23.48
N LYS A 165 13.14 -4.59 -23.70
CA LYS A 165 13.82 -5.87 -23.54
C LYS A 165 13.81 -6.31 -22.07
N SER A 166 13.04 -7.34 -21.73
CA SER A 166 13.08 -7.97 -20.41
C SER A 166 14.48 -8.49 -20.14
N ARG A 167 15.14 -8.02 -19.08
CA ARG A 167 16.41 -8.60 -18.64
C ARG A 167 16.08 -9.90 -17.92
N PRO A 168 16.63 -11.05 -18.35
CA PRO A 168 16.41 -12.30 -17.64
C PRO A 168 16.86 -12.15 -16.19
N ILE A 169 16.05 -12.70 -15.27
CA ILE A 169 16.39 -12.72 -13.84
C ILE A 169 17.71 -13.48 -13.71
N ARG A 170 18.77 -12.76 -13.31
CA ARG A 170 20.01 -13.40 -12.89
C ARG A 170 19.79 -13.93 -11.49
N ILE A 171 19.36 -15.17 -11.37
CA ILE A 171 19.35 -15.88 -10.09
C ILE A 171 20.83 -16.09 -9.73
N ASN A 172 21.35 -15.26 -8.84
CA ASN A 172 22.67 -15.55 -8.25
C ASN A 172 22.56 -16.92 -7.56
N PRO A 173 23.44 -17.88 -7.86
CA PRO A 173 23.40 -19.16 -7.19
C PRO A 173 23.61 -18.91 -5.69
N VAL A 174 22.65 -19.36 -4.88
CA VAL A 174 22.65 -19.20 -3.41
C VAL A 174 23.87 -19.88 -2.78
N ARG A 175 24.52 -20.81 -3.50
CA ARG A 175 25.77 -21.44 -3.12
C ARG A 175 26.84 -21.13 -4.16
N ARG A 176 27.89 -20.39 -3.75
CA ARG A 176 29.17 -20.49 -4.46
C ARG A 176 29.63 -21.94 -4.32
N PRO A 177 29.89 -22.68 -5.41
CA PRO A 177 30.55 -23.97 -5.28
C PRO A 177 31.90 -23.74 -4.59
N SER A 178 32.10 -24.38 -3.45
CA SER A 178 33.41 -24.41 -2.78
C SER A 178 34.42 -25.05 -3.72
N ARG A 179 35.56 -24.40 -3.95
CA ARG A 179 36.68 -24.94 -4.75
C ARG A 179 37.30 -26.22 -4.15
N GLN A 180 36.86 -26.67 -2.97
CA GLN A 180 37.40 -27.82 -2.25
C GLN A 180 36.51 -29.07 -2.28
N ALA A 181 35.31 -29.00 -2.88
CA ALA A 181 34.44 -30.17 -3.00
C ALA A 181 34.97 -31.10 -4.13
N GLY A 182 35.93 -31.95 -3.79
CA GLY A 182 36.49 -32.94 -4.73
C GLY A 182 37.90 -33.44 -4.42
N GLN A 183 38.61 -32.89 -3.43
CA GLN A 183 39.88 -33.46 -3.00
C GLN A 183 39.63 -34.66 -2.09
N THR A 184 39.43 -35.84 -2.68
CA THR A 184 39.60 -37.10 -1.96
C THR A 184 41.05 -37.21 -1.52
N ALA A 185 41.28 -37.35 -0.22
CA ALA A 185 42.59 -37.61 0.34
C ALA A 185 43.15 -38.91 -0.27
N THR A 186 44.22 -38.81 -1.05
CA THR A 186 45.06 -39.96 -1.38
C THR A 186 45.86 -40.32 -0.14
N ALA A 187 45.70 -41.57 0.29
CA ALA A 187 46.42 -42.20 1.40
C ALA A 187 47.93 -42.26 1.17
#